data_AF-A0A9X4SME7-F1
#
_entry.id   AF-A0A9X4SME7-F1
#
_cell.length_a   1.000
_cell.length_b   1.000
_cell.length_c   1.000
_cell.angle_alpha   90.00
_cell.angle_beta   90.00
_cell.angle_gamma   90.00
#
_symmetry.space_group_name_H-M   'P 1'
#
loop_
_entity.id
_entity.type
_entity.pdbx_description
1 polymer ?
#
loop_
_entity_poly.entity_id
_entity_poly.type
_entity_poly.pdbx_seq_one_letter_code
_entity_poly.pdbx_strand_id
1 'polypeptide(L)'
;MKYLLYSLLFIFIGYGYSHHNEHPTNNTLEQEKIINHITTGMDHQHIIALLGQPSNTSDYSNHTQCLIYSLTNQQYFYLLLSHDVLLLYSDQQNCTQLVDKMNSSHL
;
A
#
# COMPACT_ATOMS: atom_id res chain seq x y z
N MET A 1 43.39 48.63 -8.23
CA MET A 1 42.80 47.28 -8.17
C MET A 1 41.38 47.43 -7.64
N LYS A 2 40.39 47.38 -8.55
CA LYS A 2 39.48 46.25 -8.78
C LYS A 2 38.51 46.01 -7.60
N TYR A 3 37.27 46.45 -7.82
CA TYR A 3 36.01 46.10 -7.16
C TYR A 3 35.91 44.61 -6.78
N LEU A 4 35.17 44.31 -5.71
CA LEU A 4 34.22 43.18 -5.58
C LEU A 4 33.45 43.40 -4.27
N LEU A 5 32.26 43.99 -4.30
CA LEU A 5 30.94 43.39 -4.58
C LEU A 5 30.37 42.52 -3.43
N TYR A 6 29.20 42.98 -2.95
CA TYR A 6 27.97 42.23 -2.61
C TYR A 6 28.05 41.20 -1.48
N SER A 7 27.44 41.49 -0.33
CA SER A 7 25.99 41.32 -0.07
C SER A 7 25.53 39.88 -0.31
N LEU A 8 25.48 39.10 0.77
CA LEU A 8 24.64 37.90 0.85
C LEU A 8 23.85 37.97 2.16
N LEU A 9 22.64 38.52 2.01
CA LEU A 9 21.46 38.23 2.82
C LEU A 9 21.31 36.71 2.91
N PHE A 10 21.51 36.11 4.09
CA PHE A 10 21.00 34.77 4.33
C PHE A 10 19.58 34.88 4.86
N ILE A 11 18.67 34.56 3.95
CA ILE A 11 17.22 34.54 4.09
C ILE A 11 16.85 33.54 5.18
N PHE A 12 16.05 34.02 6.15
CA PHE A 12 15.29 33.18 7.06
C PHE A 12 14.35 32.31 6.22
N ILE A 13 14.66 31.00 6.11
CA ILE A 13 13.69 30.04 5.59
C ILE A 13 12.68 29.78 6.69
N GLY A 14 11.57 30.52 6.60
CA GLY A 14 10.37 30.24 7.34
C GLY A 14 9.64 29.00 6.82
N TYR A 15 8.89 28.40 7.74
CA TYR A 15 7.62 27.72 7.55
C TYR A 15 7.55 26.52 6.58
N GLY A 16 7.41 25.36 7.19
CA GLY A 16 6.90 24.16 6.54
C GLY A 16 6.69 23.00 7.51
N TYR A 17 6.15 23.24 8.71
CA TYR A 17 5.46 22.14 9.40
C TYR A 17 4.24 21.79 8.55
N SER A 18 4.41 20.82 7.66
CA SER A 18 3.29 20.19 6.97
C SER A 18 2.55 19.36 8.01
N HIS A 19 1.70 20.03 8.78
CA HIS A 19 0.68 19.38 9.58
C HIS A 19 -0.30 18.81 8.56
N HIS A 20 -0.06 17.56 8.13
CA HIS A 20 -1.02 16.82 7.33
C HIS A 20 -2.21 16.61 8.25
N ASN A 21 -3.21 17.49 8.13
CA ASN A 21 -4.50 17.31 8.73
C ASN A 21 -5.05 16.01 8.13
N GLU A 22 -4.92 14.92 8.88
CA GLU A 22 -5.71 13.72 8.66
C GLU A 22 -7.18 14.14 8.73
N HIS A 23 -7.78 14.31 7.56
CA HIS A 23 -9.20 14.46 7.45
C HIS A 23 -9.78 13.05 7.61
N PRO A 24 -10.49 12.72 8.70
CA PRO A 24 -11.17 11.45 8.76
C PRO A 24 -12.42 11.56 7.86
N THR A 25 -12.89 10.41 7.36
CA THR A 25 -14.25 10.17 6.83
C THR A 25 -14.54 10.44 5.34
N ASN A 26 -14.03 9.56 4.47
CA ASN A 26 -14.80 8.99 3.32
C ASN A 26 -14.11 7.74 2.70
N ASN A 27 -12.83 7.51 3.03
CA ASN A 27 -12.02 6.47 2.39
C ASN A 27 -12.57 5.04 2.57
N THR A 28 -13.17 4.70 3.72
CA THR A 28 -13.56 3.31 4.01
C THR A 28 -14.66 2.81 3.06
N LEU A 29 -15.68 3.63 2.77
CA LEU A 29 -16.77 3.23 1.86
C LEU A 29 -16.29 3.14 0.41
N GLU A 30 -15.37 4.01 0.00
CA GLU A 30 -14.76 3.96 -1.33
C GLU A 30 -13.82 2.74 -1.46
N GLN A 31 -13.02 2.46 -0.43
CA GLN A 31 -12.15 1.29 -0.37
C GLN A 31 -12.94 -0.03 -0.43
N GLU A 32 -14.03 -0.17 0.34
CA GLU A 32 -14.90 -1.35 0.28
C GLU A 32 -15.49 -1.57 -1.12
N LYS A 33 -15.92 -0.48 -1.78
CA LYS A 33 -16.42 -0.57 -3.16
C LYS A 33 -15.33 -1.05 -4.12
N ILE A 34 -14.11 -0.51 -4.01
CA ILE A 34 -13.00 -0.88 -4.88
C ILE A 34 -12.55 -2.34 -4.63
N ILE A 35 -12.60 -2.82 -3.38
CA ILE A 35 -12.26 -4.22 -3.03
C ILE A 35 -13.20 -5.22 -3.72
N ASN A 36 -14.47 -4.86 -3.93
CA ASN A 36 -15.40 -5.72 -4.67
C ASN A 36 -15.01 -5.92 -6.15
N HIS A 37 -14.11 -5.09 -6.68
CA HIS A 37 -13.56 -5.27 -8.01
C HIS A 37 -12.35 -6.20 -8.03
N ILE A 38 -11.82 -6.64 -6.88
CA ILE A 38 -10.68 -7.54 -6.81
C ILE A 38 -11.13 -8.98 -7.08
N THR A 39 -10.49 -9.62 -8.04
CA THR A 39 -10.74 -11.02 -8.40
C THR A 39 -9.42 -11.78 -8.56
N THR A 40 -9.43 -13.09 -8.28
CA THR A 40 -8.26 -13.94 -8.53
C THR A 40 -7.84 -13.89 -10.00
N GLY A 41 -6.56 -14.07 -10.27
CA GLY A 41 -5.98 -13.96 -11.60
C GLY A 41 -5.61 -12.53 -12.04
N MET A 42 -5.95 -11.50 -11.25
CA MET A 42 -5.50 -10.13 -11.52
C MET A 42 -3.99 -10.01 -11.37
N ASP A 43 -3.36 -9.24 -12.25
CA ASP A 43 -1.95 -8.91 -12.14
C ASP A 43 -1.70 -7.85 -11.06
N HIS A 44 -0.49 -7.86 -10.52
CA HIS A 44 -0.04 -6.94 -9.48
C HIS A 44 -0.23 -5.47 -9.88
N GLN A 45 0.11 -5.09 -11.12
CA GLN A 45 0.02 -3.69 -11.55
C GLN A 45 -1.41 -3.19 -11.59
N HIS A 46 -2.35 -4.03 -12.04
CA HIS A 46 -3.78 -3.73 -12.04
C HIS A 46 -4.33 -3.56 -10.62
N ILE A 47 -3.88 -4.39 -9.68
CA ILE A 47 -4.27 -4.28 -8.26
C ILE A 47 -3.78 -2.97 -7.66
N ILE A 48 -2.52 -2.59 -7.90
CA ILE A 48 -1.97 -1.30 -7.47
C ILE A 48 -2.73 -0.14 -8.12
N ALA A 49 -3.13 -0.25 -9.39
CA ALA A 49 -3.88 0.79 -10.07
C ALA A 49 -5.29 0.98 -9.48
N LEU A 50 -5.92 -0.09 -8.99
CA LEU A 50 -7.23 -0.05 -8.35
C LEU A 50 -7.16 0.44 -6.89
N LEU A 51 -6.33 -0.21 -6.07
CA LEU A 51 -6.29 0.00 -4.61
C LEU A 51 -5.25 1.03 -4.16
N GLY A 52 -4.35 1.44 -5.05
CA GLY A 52 -3.15 2.17 -4.69
C GLY A 52 -2.06 1.27 -4.09
N GLN A 53 -1.07 1.92 -3.46
CA GLN A 53 0.04 1.22 -2.83
C GLN A 53 -0.42 0.54 -1.53
N PRO A 54 0.06 -0.69 -1.23
CA PRO A 54 -0.26 -1.35 0.02
C PRO A 54 0.39 -0.63 1.20
N SER A 55 -0.22 -0.78 2.37
CA SER A 55 0.34 -0.29 3.64
C SER A 55 1.61 -1.06 4.03
N ASN A 56 1.69 -2.34 3.66
CA ASN A 56 2.87 -3.17 3.88
C ASN A 56 2.88 -4.33 2.87
N THR A 57 4.06 -4.89 2.64
CA THR A 57 4.28 -6.09 1.81
C THR A 57 5.11 -7.09 2.59
N SER A 58 4.69 -8.36 2.58
CA SER A 58 5.42 -9.46 3.21
C SER A 58 5.83 -10.49 2.16
N ASP A 59 7.12 -10.73 2.03
CA ASP A 59 7.67 -11.71 1.10
C ASP A 59 7.75 -13.10 1.77
N TYR A 60 7.09 -14.09 1.17
CA TYR A 60 7.07 -15.48 1.65
C TYR A 60 7.97 -16.40 0.83
N SER A 61 8.17 -16.09 -0.46
CA SER A 61 9.11 -16.80 -1.34
C SER A 61 9.55 -15.88 -2.49
N ASN A 62 10.50 -16.34 -3.32
CA ASN A 62 10.96 -15.59 -4.51
C ASN A 62 9.85 -15.17 -5.48
N HIS A 63 8.71 -15.87 -5.44
CA HIS A 63 7.58 -15.59 -6.31
C HIS A 63 6.29 -15.40 -5.53
N THR A 64 6.30 -15.39 -4.20
CA THR A 64 5.09 -15.28 -3.39
C THR A 64 5.21 -14.11 -2.44
N GLN A 65 4.32 -13.14 -2.60
CA GLN A 65 4.25 -11.94 -1.77
C GLN A 65 2.82 -11.76 -1.27
N CYS A 66 2.68 -11.18 -0.08
CA CYS A 66 1.39 -10.80 0.48
C CYS A 66 1.33 -9.28 0.62
N LEU A 67 0.38 -8.66 -0.08
CA LEU A 67 0.10 -7.23 0.03
C LEU A 67 -0.92 -7.00 1.15
N ILE A 68 -0.67 -6.00 1.98
CA ILE A 68 -1.46 -5.68 3.16
C ILE A 68 -2.00 -4.26 3.02
N TYR A 69 -3.33 -4.14 2.94
CA TYR A 69 -4.03 -2.86 2.85
C TYR A 69 -4.77 -2.58 4.15
N SER A 70 -4.57 -1.40 4.74
CA SER A 70 -5.37 -0.93 5.87
C SER A 70 -6.68 -0.32 5.36
N LEU A 71 -7.82 -0.91 5.75
CA LEU A 71 -9.16 -0.39 5.44
C LEU A 71 -9.62 0.60 6.51
N THR A 72 -9.30 0.29 7.76
CA THR A 72 -9.48 1.14 8.93
C THR A 72 -8.30 0.92 9.89
N ASN A 73 -8.25 1.65 10.99
CA ASN A 73 -7.19 1.50 12.00
C ASN A 73 -7.10 0.09 12.61
N GLN A 74 -8.13 -0.76 12.45
CA GLN A 74 -8.20 -2.10 13.03
C GLN A 74 -8.56 -3.19 12.01
N GLN A 75 -8.86 -2.84 10.76
CA GLN A 75 -9.23 -3.79 9.71
C GLN A 75 -8.24 -3.73 8.56
N TYR A 76 -7.86 -4.91 8.10
CA TYR A 76 -6.89 -5.09 7.03
C TYR A 76 -7.45 -6.02 5.97
N PHE A 77 -7.03 -5.78 4.74
CA PHE A 77 -7.31 -6.61 3.59
C PHE A 77 -6.00 -7.16 3.05
N TYR A 78 -5.93 -8.48 2.95
CA TYR A 78 -4.73 -9.23 2.63
C TYR A 78 -4.87 -9.86 1.25
N LEU A 79 -3.88 -9.67 0.38
CA LEU A 79 -3.85 -10.21 -0.96
C LEU A 79 -2.58 -11.04 -1.14
N LEU A 80 -2.73 -12.33 -1.44
CA LEU A 80 -1.61 -13.22 -1.69
C LEU A 80 -1.38 -13.37 -3.19
N LEU A 81 -0.24 -12.90 -3.66
CA LEU A 81 0.18 -12.98 -5.05
C LEU A 81 1.22 -14.07 -5.21
N SER A 82 1.17 -14.77 -6.35
CA SER A 82 2.26 -15.60 -6.83
C SER A 82 2.60 -15.25 -8.28
N HIS A 83 3.89 -15.11 -8.60
CA HIS A 83 4.37 -14.69 -9.92
C HIS A 83 3.66 -13.42 -10.43
N ASP A 84 3.52 -12.42 -9.53
CA ASP A 84 2.79 -11.17 -9.76
C ASP A 84 1.29 -11.32 -10.14
N VAL A 85 0.69 -12.47 -9.84
CA VAL A 85 -0.75 -12.73 -10.06
C VAL A 85 -1.45 -13.05 -8.74
N LEU A 86 -2.61 -12.45 -8.51
CA LEU A 86 -3.42 -12.67 -7.31
C LEU A 86 -3.99 -14.09 -7.26
N LEU A 87 -3.62 -14.85 -6.23
CA LEU A 87 -4.12 -16.20 -6.01
C LEU A 87 -5.26 -16.24 -5.01
N LEU A 88 -5.11 -15.56 -3.87
CA LEU A 88 -6.06 -15.56 -2.77
C LEU A 88 -6.14 -14.17 -2.16
N TYR A 89 -7.28 -13.82 -1.57
CA TYR A 89 -7.44 -12.59 -0.80
C TYR A 89 -8.44 -12.80 0.33
N SER A 90 -8.31 -12.02 1.41
CA SER A 90 -9.23 -12.07 2.55
C SER A 90 -9.11 -10.82 3.44
N ASP A 91 -10.21 -10.43 4.04
CA ASP A 91 -10.33 -9.46 5.14
C ASP A 91 -10.38 -10.13 6.53
N GLN A 92 -10.48 -11.45 6.58
CA GLN A 92 -10.60 -12.25 7.81
C GLN A 92 -9.35 -13.06 8.12
N GLN A 93 -8.61 -13.46 7.08
CA GLN A 93 -7.40 -14.27 7.21
C GLN A 93 -6.16 -13.41 7.00
N ASN A 94 -5.16 -13.56 7.86
CA ASN A 94 -3.88 -12.90 7.68
C ASN A 94 -3.03 -13.60 6.59
N CYS A 95 -1.91 -12.97 6.21
CA CYS A 95 -1.03 -13.49 5.17
C CYS A 95 -0.55 -14.93 5.41
N THR A 96 -0.20 -15.29 6.65
CA THR A 96 0.26 -16.64 6.97
C THR A 96 -0.84 -17.67 6.77
N GLN A 97 -2.06 -17.36 7.22
CA GLN A 97 -3.22 -18.22 7.02
C GLN A 97 -3.58 -18.37 5.53
N LEU A 98 -3.42 -17.32 4.73
CA LEU A 98 -3.61 -17.40 3.27
C LEU A 98 -2.56 -18.31 2.62
N VAL A 99 -1.30 -18.23 3.05
CA VAL A 99 -0.22 -19.10 2.56
C VAL A 99 -0.48 -20.57 2.95
N ASP A 100 -0.89 -20.83 4.18
CA ASP A 100 -1.24 -22.18 4.65
C ASP A 100 -2.41 -22.76 3.84
N LYS A 101 -3.40 -21.93 3.51
CA LYS A 101 -4.54 -22.30 2.66
C LYS A 101 -4.10 -22.64 1.24
N MET A 102 -3.20 -21.86 0.64
CA MET A 102 -2.62 -22.15 -0.67
C MET A 102 -1.91 -23.50 -0.65
N ASN A 103 -1.05 -23.74 0.35
CA ASN A 103 -0.27 -24.97 0.47
C ASN A 103 -1.14 -26.21 0.70
N SER A 104 -2.24 -26.08 1.44
CA SER A 104 -3.18 -27.18 1.68
C SER A 104 -4.13 -27.46 0.51
N SER A 105 -4.29 -26.52 -0.43
CA SER A 105 -5.12 -26.72 -1.64
C SER A 105 -4.38 -27.48 -2.76
N HIS A 106 -3.08 -27.76 -2.58
CA HIS A 106 -2.23 -28.51 -3.52
C HIS A 106 -1.93 -29.96 -3.06
N LEU A 107 -2.62 -30.45 -2.03
CA LEU A 107 -2.65 -31.86 -1.58
C LEU A 107 -3.96 -32.52 -2.00
#